data_AF-A0A840NWW2-F1
#
_entry.id   AF-A0A840NWW2-F1
#
_cell.length_a   1.000
_cell.length_b   1.000
_cell.length_c   1.000
_cell.angle_alpha   90.00
_cell.angle_beta   90.00
_cell.angle_gamma   90.00
#
_symmetry.space_group_name_H-M   'P 1'
#
loop_
_entity.id
_entity.type
_entity.pdbx_description
1 polymer ?
#
loop_
_entity_poly.entity_id
_entity_poly.type
_entity_poly.pdbx_seq_one_letter_code
_entity_poly.pdbx_strand_id
1 'polypeptide(L)'
;MSDIYSWSLTASENAGADSFINWSEGQPPHTVNNSARAMMQRVREYLSAIGGVLESTFIVNEEQQTTAITLQTKFRFLAYKKDIVVRFKAKGTNLGATMVALDRLEGKPVYKATETGIRPLIGGEIQNGCISTLVYDEEISGWQLLNPMIKGISQFRRLPSGFIGSFAMENLPDGWLLCDGSAYSRKDYRNLFATIGTLWGDGDGVTTFNIPDLRGMFLRGFDYLGAVDPGRHFASTQHYSLRIHEHRIGTVDPVRGSLRRKRDSSSVNGPLKRMKRSIIVDYEILDEECAGLTGDALERCERAFDSLTDTGEEEVTVQPEDSFSPPFFIKYREKFFMLSTPRRSDQELGIHEHRIMTESFGGQETRPINVSLVFGIKT
;
A
#
# COMPACT_ATOMS: atom_id res chain seq x y z
N MET A 1 -4.10 -9.12 -55.46
CA MET A 1 -4.71 -7.81 -55.19
C MET A 1 -3.59 -6.79 -55.29
N SER A 2 -3.71 -5.81 -56.18
CA SER A 2 -2.81 -4.66 -56.18
C SER A 2 -3.13 -3.78 -54.97
N ASP A 3 -2.12 -3.45 -54.18
CA ASP A 3 -2.28 -2.52 -53.06
C ASP A 3 -1.19 -1.43 -53.11
N ILE A 4 -1.42 -0.36 -52.37
CA ILE A 4 -0.52 0.79 -52.30
C ILE A 4 0.88 0.46 -51.75
N TYR A 5 1.04 -0.68 -51.06
CA TYR A 5 2.31 -1.13 -50.48
C TYR A 5 3.19 -1.86 -51.51
N SER A 6 2.57 -2.41 -52.55
CA SER A 6 3.22 -3.08 -53.68
C SER A 6 3.78 -2.12 -54.74
N TRP A 7 3.42 -0.84 -54.70
CA TRP A 7 3.91 0.17 -55.64
C TRP A 7 5.43 0.39 -55.51
N SER A 8 6.06 0.73 -56.63
CA SER A 8 7.48 1.04 -56.75
C SER A 8 7.79 2.49 -56.33
N LEU A 9 9.01 2.67 -55.84
CA LEU A 9 9.63 3.97 -55.63
C LEU A 9 10.12 4.61 -56.94
N THR A 10 10.03 3.88 -58.05
CA THR A 10 10.34 4.36 -59.39
C THR A 10 9.04 4.57 -60.16
N ALA A 11 8.70 5.81 -60.51
CA ALA A 11 7.45 6.13 -61.20
C ALA A 11 7.22 5.29 -62.46
N SER A 12 8.23 5.12 -63.32
CA SER A 12 8.09 4.36 -64.58
C SER A 12 7.72 2.89 -64.39
N GLU A 13 8.00 2.31 -63.22
CA GLU A 13 7.69 0.91 -62.89
C GLU A 13 6.27 0.72 -62.36
N ASN A 14 5.54 1.81 -62.08
CA ASN A 14 4.17 1.74 -61.57
C ASN A 14 3.11 1.55 -62.66
N ALA A 15 3.52 1.41 -63.93
CA ALA A 15 2.60 1.12 -65.03
C ALA A 15 1.94 -0.25 -64.81
N GLY A 16 0.63 -0.26 -64.55
CA GLY A 16 -0.11 -1.50 -64.28
C GLY A 16 0.14 -2.11 -62.89
N ALA A 17 0.81 -1.40 -61.98
CA ALA A 17 0.99 -1.85 -60.59
C ALA A 17 -0.35 -1.91 -59.82
N ASP A 18 -1.38 -1.21 -60.29
CA ASP A 18 -2.73 -1.29 -59.75
C ASP A 18 -3.81 -1.38 -60.83
N SER A 19 -4.55 -2.50 -60.82
CA SER A 19 -5.63 -2.76 -61.78
C SER A 19 -6.84 -1.85 -61.58
N PHE A 20 -7.05 -1.29 -60.39
CA PHE A 20 -8.11 -0.32 -60.13
C PHE A 20 -7.76 1.09 -60.60
N ILE A 21 -6.47 1.38 -60.76
CA ILE A 21 -5.96 2.67 -61.23
C ILE A 21 -5.74 2.57 -62.74
N ASN A 22 -6.85 2.57 -63.49
CA ASN A 22 -6.86 2.47 -64.94
C ASN A 22 -7.19 3.83 -65.58
N TRP A 23 -6.16 4.65 -65.82
CA TRP A 23 -6.29 5.90 -66.57
C TRP A 23 -6.20 5.58 -68.06
N SER A 24 -7.34 5.32 -68.70
CA SER A 24 -7.45 4.78 -70.06
C SER A 24 -6.71 5.56 -71.16
N GLU A 25 -6.24 4.79 -72.14
CA GLU A 25 -5.31 5.09 -73.24
C GLU A 25 -5.94 5.93 -74.37
N GLY A 26 -5.20 6.92 -74.91
CA GLY A 26 -5.63 7.75 -76.06
C GLY A 26 -5.21 9.24 -76.02
N GLN A 27 -4.69 9.72 -74.89
CA GLN A 27 -4.09 11.06 -74.76
C GLN A 27 -2.58 11.01 -75.10
N PRO A 28 -1.97 12.10 -75.62
CA PRO A 28 -0.54 12.15 -75.90
C PRO A 28 0.28 11.69 -74.68
N PRO A 29 1.27 10.78 -74.84
CA PRO A 29 1.95 10.06 -73.75
C PRO A 29 2.59 10.88 -72.62
N HIS A 30 2.70 12.20 -72.76
CA HIS A 30 3.50 13.04 -71.89
C HIS A 30 2.77 13.70 -70.71
N THR A 31 1.42 13.76 -70.66
CA THR A 31 0.70 14.63 -69.69
C THR A 31 0.02 13.92 -68.51
N VAL A 32 -0.89 12.96 -68.73
CA VAL A 32 -1.73 12.39 -67.64
C VAL A 32 -1.13 11.13 -67.02
N ASN A 33 -0.53 10.25 -67.82
CA ASN A 33 0.01 8.98 -67.32
C ASN A 33 1.30 9.18 -66.49
N ASN A 34 2.15 10.11 -66.90
CA ASN A 34 3.37 10.46 -66.15
C ASN A 34 3.07 11.03 -64.77
N SER A 35 2.06 11.90 -64.67
CA SER A 35 1.66 12.51 -63.41
C SER A 35 1.03 11.48 -62.46
N ALA A 36 0.22 10.54 -62.96
CA ALA A 36 -0.31 9.43 -62.17
C ALA A 36 0.80 8.53 -61.61
N ARG A 37 1.75 8.10 -62.46
CA ARG A 37 2.91 7.31 -62.04
C ARG A 37 3.77 8.02 -60.98
N ALA A 38 3.97 9.32 -61.15
CA ALA A 38 4.67 10.15 -60.17
C ALA A 38 3.89 10.24 -58.84
N MET A 39 2.56 10.37 -58.87
CA MET A 39 1.73 10.37 -57.67
C MET A 39 1.82 9.03 -56.92
N MET A 40 1.76 7.90 -57.63
CA MET A 40 1.92 6.57 -57.03
C MET A 40 3.28 6.44 -56.33
N GLN A 41 4.36 6.93 -56.96
CA GLN A 41 5.69 7.00 -56.34
C GLN A 41 5.67 7.87 -55.06
N ARG A 42 5.07 9.07 -55.10
CA ARG A 42 5.00 9.97 -53.92
C ARG A 42 4.23 9.33 -52.75
N VAL A 43 3.14 8.61 -53.04
CA VAL A 43 2.41 7.84 -52.02
C VAL A 43 3.28 6.73 -51.45
N ARG A 44 4.03 6.01 -52.31
CA ARG A 44 4.93 4.95 -51.84
C ARG A 44 6.04 5.47 -50.95
N GLU A 45 6.61 6.63 -51.28
CA GLU A 45 7.60 7.34 -50.47
C GLU A 45 7.00 7.69 -49.09
N TYR A 46 5.83 8.32 -49.06
CA TYR A 46 5.11 8.61 -47.82
C TYR A 46 4.94 7.36 -46.95
N LEU A 47 4.39 6.27 -47.51
CA LEU A 47 4.22 5.00 -46.80
C LEU A 47 5.54 4.43 -46.29
N SER A 48 6.63 4.58 -47.03
CA SER A 48 7.95 4.10 -46.60
C SER A 48 8.51 4.90 -45.42
N ALA A 49 8.20 6.19 -45.32
CA ALA A 49 8.60 7.03 -44.19
C ALA A 49 7.79 6.73 -42.92
N ILE A 50 6.48 6.52 -43.05
CA ILE A 50 5.59 6.31 -41.89
C ILE A 50 5.37 4.83 -41.52
N GLY A 51 5.85 3.90 -42.33
CA GLY A 51 5.58 2.46 -42.18
C GLY A 51 6.41 1.75 -41.11
N GLY A 52 7.38 2.41 -40.48
CA GLY A 52 8.25 1.77 -39.48
C GLY A 52 9.41 0.97 -40.07
N VAL A 53 9.60 1.01 -41.38
CA VAL A 53 10.58 0.20 -42.13
C VAL A 53 11.89 0.93 -42.41
N LEU A 54 12.06 2.15 -41.88
CA LEU A 54 13.29 2.90 -42.06
C LEU A 54 14.46 2.22 -41.36
N GLU A 55 15.58 2.14 -42.06
CA GLU A 55 16.82 1.60 -41.52
C GLU A 55 17.39 2.59 -40.50
N SER A 56 17.62 2.11 -39.27
CA SER A 56 18.17 2.91 -38.18
C SER A 56 19.53 2.39 -37.77
N THR A 57 20.50 3.30 -37.60
CA THR A 57 21.84 3.01 -37.07
C THR A 57 22.04 3.79 -35.79
N PHE A 58 22.49 3.12 -34.72
CA PHE A 58 22.68 3.70 -33.40
C PHE A 58 24.17 3.78 -33.10
N ILE A 59 24.62 4.95 -32.64
CA ILE A 59 25.95 5.18 -32.09
C ILE A 59 25.72 5.65 -30.65
N VAL A 60 26.07 4.80 -29.69
CA VAL A 60 25.90 5.06 -28.26
C VAL A 60 27.24 5.42 -27.66
N ASN A 61 27.31 6.55 -26.94
CA ASN A 61 28.49 6.97 -26.18
C ASN A 61 28.18 6.87 -24.68
N GLU A 62 28.77 5.87 -24.03
CA GLU A 62 28.55 5.58 -22.60
C GLU A 62 29.17 6.63 -21.68
N GLU A 63 30.34 7.17 -22.02
CA GLU A 63 31.01 8.19 -21.20
C GLU A 63 30.23 9.50 -21.16
N GLN A 64 29.69 9.91 -22.32
CA GLN A 64 28.94 11.17 -22.45
C GLN A 64 27.44 11.00 -22.18
N GLN A 65 26.96 9.76 -21.99
CA GLN A 65 25.52 9.46 -21.88
C GLN A 65 24.73 10.05 -23.06
N THR A 66 25.19 9.82 -24.28
CA THR A 66 24.53 10.30 -25.50
C THR A 66 24.28 9.19 -26.51
N THR A 67 23.29 9.41 -27.38
CA THR A 67 22.97 8.52 -28.51
C THR A 67 22.79 9.33 -29.78
N ALA A 68 23.50 8.96 -30.84
CA ALA A 68 23.23 9.44 -32.19
C ALA A 68 22.54 8.34 -33.00
N ILE A 69 21.44 8.69 -33.66
CA ILE A 69 20.67 7.81 -34.51
C ILE A 69 20.69 8.36 -35.94
N THR A 70 21.04 7.53 -36.91
CA THR A 70 20.92 7.88 -38.33
C THR A 70 19.80 7.05 -38.95
N LEU A 71 18.83 7.73 -39.55
CA LEU A 71 17.73 7.11 -40.29
C LEU A 71 18.00 7.24 -41.80
N GLN A 72 18.00 6.11 -42.52
CA GLN A 72 18.14 6.09 -43.98
C GLN A 72 16.76 5.91 -44.62
N THR A 73 16.32 6.92 -45.37
CA THR A 73 15.09 6.84 -46.16
C THR A 73 15.39 6.34 -47.58
N LYS A 74 14.43 5.64 -48.18
CA LYS A 74 14.60 5.14 -49.57
C LYS A 74 14.51 6.24 -50.63
N PHE A 75 14.06 7.41 -50.22
CA PHE A 75 14.07 8.67 -50.95
C PHE A 75 14.81 9.69 -50.09
N ARG A 76 15.41 10.71 -50.71
CA ARG A 76 16.29 11.64 -49.97
C ARG A 76 15.55 12.92 -49.58
N PHE A 77 15.58 13.26 -48.30
CA PHE A 77 15.20 14.61 -47.87
C PHE A 77 16.34 15.60 -48.11
N LEU A 78 15.99 16.78 -48.63
CA LEU A 78 16.96 17.85 -48.93
C LEU A 78 17.09 18.87 -47.79
N ALA A 79 16.06 18.98 -46.95
CA ALA A 79 16.03 19.87 -45.80
C ALA A 79 14.98 19.39 -44.80
N TYR A 80 15.13 19.78 -43.53
CA TYR A 80 14.06 19.65 -42.55
C TYR A 80 12.97 20.67 -42.83
N LYS A 81 11.71 20.23 -42.72
CA LYS A 81 10.52 21.04 -42.88
C LYS A 81 9.49 20.62 -41.85
N LYS A 82 8.62 21.54 -41.45
CA LYS A 82 7.43 21.27 -40.65
C LYS A 82 6.65 20.08 -41.24
N ASP A 83 6.04 19.30 -40.36
CA ASP A 83 5.18 18.14 -40.67
C ASP A 83 5.91 16.90 -41.22
N ILE A 84 7.25 16.86 -41.22
CA ILE A 84 7.96 15.60 -41.48
C ILE A 84 7.65 14.61 -40.36
N VAL A 85 7.02 13.50 -40.72
CA VAL A 85 6.76 12.36 -39.83
C VAL A 85 7.53 11.15 -40.33
N VAL A 86 8.32 10.56 -39.44
CA VAL A 86 9.05 9.32 -39.74
C VAL A 86 8.81 8.28 -38.66
N ARG A 87 8.72 7.02 -39.09
CA ARG A 87 8.66 5.85 -38.21
C ARG A 87 9.75 4.88 -38.57
N PHE A 88 10.45 4.38 -37.56
CA PHE A 88 11.51 3.40 -37.73
C PHE A 88 11.44 2.35 -36.63
N LYS A 89 11.87 1.14 -36.93
CA LYS A 89 12.13 0.12 -35.92
C LYS A 89 13.53 0.35 -35.36
N ALA A 90 13.62 0.62 -34.07
CA ALA A 90 14.88 0.88 -33.40
C ALA A 90 15.74 -0.40 -33.39
N LYS A 91 17.02 -0.29 -33.80
CA LYS A 91 18.02 -1.37 -33.72
C LYS A 91 18.88 -1.34 -32.46
N GLY A 92 18.61 -0.37 -31.58
CA GLY A 92 19.32 -0.19 -30.32
C GLY A 92 18.43 0.50 -29.30
N THR A 93 18.95 0.61 -28.08
CA THR A 93 18.31 1.35 -27.00
C THR A 93 19.07 2.66 -26.79
N ASN A 94 18.35 3.78 -26.66
CA ASN A 94 19.01 5.05 -26.42
C ASN A 94 19.54 5.15 -24.98
N LEU A 95 20.70 5.78 -24.85
CA LEU A 95 21.34 6.19 -23.61
C LEU A 95 21.39 7.72 -23.58
N GLY A 96 20.69 8.31 -22.61
CA GLY A 96 20.65 9.76 -22.39
C GLY A 96 20.15 10.60 -23.57
N ALA A 97 20.78 11.77 -23.73
CA ALA A 97 20.41 12.76 -24.74
C ALA A 97 20.59 12.18 -26.14
N THR A 98 19.55 12.31 -26.97
CA THR A 98 19.49 11.63 -28.27
C THR A 98 19.41 12.62 -29.42
N MET A 99 20.24 12.42 -30.45
CA MET A 99 20.23 13.17 -31.71
C MET A 99 19.79 12.23 -32.84
N VAL A 100 18.88 12.68 -33.70
CA VAL A 100 18.47 11.93 -34.90
C VAL A 100 18.81 12.72 -36.15
N ALA A 101 19.62 12.11 -37.02
CA ALA A 101 19.93 12.59 -38.36
C ALA A 101 19.12 11.81 -39.39
N LEU A 102 18.56 12.52 -40.37
CA LEU A 102 17.83 11.92 -41.48
C LEU A 102 18.68 11.99 -42.76
N ASP A 103 18.97 10.83 -43.36
CA ASP A 103 19.88 10.66 -44.49
C ASP A 103 21.28 11.26 -44.27
N ARG A 104 21.54 12.40 -44.91
CA ARG A 104 22.79 13.18 -44.85
C ARG A 104 22.57 14.57 -44.25
N LEU A 105 21.40 14.82 -43.67
CA LEU A 105 21.12 16.04 -42.95
C LEU A 105 21.80 16.03 -41.59
N GLU A 106 22.02 17.21 -41.04
CA GLU A 106 22.56 17.37 -39.70
C GLU A 106 21.67 16.70 -38.64
N GLY A 107 22.27 16.14 -37.59
CA GLY A 107 21.53 15.57 -36.47
C GLY A 107 20.73 16.63 -35.72
N LYS A 108 19.48 16.32 -35.40
CA LYS A 108 18.59 17.19 -34.61
C LYS A 108 18.23 16.54 -33.27
N PRO A 109 18.12 17.33 -32.19
CA PRO A 109 17.81 16.78 -30.87
C PRO A 109 16.42 16.16 -30.82
N VAL A 110 16.27 15.12 -30.00
CA VAL A 110 14.99 14.44 -29.78
C VAL A 110 14.47 14.74 -28.39
N TYR A 111 13.19 15.09 -28.35
CA TYR A 111 12.46 15.43 -27.15
C TYR A 111 11.25 14.53 -26.96
N LYS A 112 10.78 14.45 -25.72
CA LYS A 112 9.52 13.79 -25.33
C LYS A 112 8.61 14.77 -24.60
N ALA A 113 7.32 14.54 -24.68
CA ALA A 113 6.35 15.21 -23.84
C ALA A 113 6.45 14.71 -22.39
N THR A 114 6.32 15.63 -21.44
CA THR A 114 6.25 15.37 -19.99
C THR A 114 5.16 16.25 -19.37
N GLU A 115 4.78 16.00 -18.12
CA GLU A 115 3.79 16.79 -17.39
C GLU A 115 4.18 18.29 -17.29
N THR A 116 5.48 18.59 -17.36
CA THR A 116 6.02 19.96 -17.33
C THR A 116 6.37 20.53 -18.70
N GLY A 117 5.93 19.88 -19.79
CA GLY A 117 6.25 20.28 -21.17
C GLY A 117 7.27 19.39 -21.86
N ILE A 118 7.95 19.92 -22.87
CA ILE A 118 8.86 19.16 -23.74
C ILE A 118 10.25 19.08 -23.09
N ARG A 119 10.84 17.88 -23.00
CA ARG A 119 12.19 17.67 -22.44
C ARG A 119 13.02 16.71 -23.28
N PRO A 120 14.37 16.83 -23.28
CA PRO A 120 15.25 15.88 -23.95
C PRO A 120 15.04 14.45 -23.41
N LEU A 121 15.39 13.46 -24.24
CA LEU A 121 15.47 12.07 -23.79
C LEU A 121 16.56 11.89 -22.72
N ILE A 122 16.31 11.02 -21.76
CA ILE A 122 17.19 10.72 -20.62
C ILE A 122 17.72 9.26 -20.64
N GLY A 123 17.33 8.47 -21.64
CA GLY A 123 17.77 7.10 -21.83
C GLY A 123 16.66 6.09 -21.56
N GLY A 124 16.58 5.09 -22.43
CA GLY A 124 15.61 4.00 -22.34
C GLY A 124 14.23 4.31 -22.88
N GLU A 125 14.00 5.48 -23.49
CA GLU A 125 12.71 5.79 -24.13
C GLU A 125 12.54 5.16 -25.50
N ILE A 126 13.64 4.93 -26.21
CA ILE A 126 13.70 4.18 -27.46
C ILE A 126 14.33 2.84 -27.12
N GLN A 127 13.61 1.76 -27.41
CA GLN A 127 14.02 0.39 -27.07
C GLN A 127 14.27 -0.42 -28.33
N ASN A 128 15.31 -1.25 -28.30
CA ASN A 128 15.61 -2.16 -29.40
C ASN A 128 14.39 -3.02 -29.76
N GLY A 129 14.09 -3.09 -31.06
CA GLY A 129 12.96 -3.83 -31.61
C GLY A 129 11.63 -3.11 -31.59
N CYS A 130 11.48 -1.99 -30.87
CA CYS A 130 10.26 -1.20 -30.84
C CYS A 130 10.19 -0.24 -32.03
N ILE A 131 8.97 0.04 -32.51
CA ILE A 131 8.73 1.09 -33.51
C ILE A 131 8.64 2.43 -32.80
N SER A 132 9.42 3.41 -33.23
CA SER A 132 9.38 4.78 -32.73
C SER A 132 8.84 5.72 -33.80
N THR A 133 8.02 6.70 -33.38
CA THR A 133 7.47 7.74 -34.24
C THR A 133 8.06 9.10 -33.88
N LEU A 134 8.69 9.75 -34.86
CA LEU A 134 9.25 11.09 -34.72
C LEU A 134 8.50 12.06 -35.62
N VAL A 135 8.21 13.24 -35.09
CA VAL A 135 7.65 14.38 -35.82
C VAL A 135 8.64 15.52 -35.72
N TYR A 136 9.01 16.11 -36.86
CA TYR A 136 9.89 17.27 -36.87
C TYR A 136 9.09 18.52 -36.52
N ASP A 137 9.62 19.31 -35.60
CA ASP A 137 9.06 20.56 -35.16
C ASP A 137 10.08 21.69 -35.36
N GLU A 138 9.71 22.65 -36.20
CA GLU A 138 10.54 23.81 -36.54
C GLU A 138 10.73 24.76 -35.36
N GLU A 139 9.75 24.87 -34.45
CA GLU A 139 9.80 25.81 -33.32
C GLU A 139 10.90 25.44 -32.33
N ILE A 140 11.10 24.13 -32.11
CA ILE A 140 12.16 23.60 -31.24
C ILE A 140 13.42 23.18 -32.02
N SER A 141 13.43 23.35 -33.35
CA SER A 141 14.48 22.88 -34.27
C SER A 141 14.88 21.43 -33.99
N GLY A 142 13.90 20.54 -33.81
CA GLY A 142 14.11 19.23 -33.23
C GLY A 142 13.00 18.23 -33.53
N TRP A 143 13.18 17.01 -33.03
CA TRP A 143 12.22 15.93 -33.15
C TRP A 143 11.41 15.76 -31.88
N GLN A 144 10.10 15.58 -32.01
CA GLN A 144 9.24 15.10 -30.95
C GLN A 144 8.99 13.60 -31.09
N LEU A 145 9.34 12.84 -30.06
CA LEU A 145 9.05 11.41 -29.93
C LEU A 145 7.65 11.24 -29.36
N LEU A 146 6.75 10.63 -30.14
CA LEU A 146 5.34 10.48 -29.76
C LEU A 146 5.09 9.30 -28.82
N ASN A 147 5.93 8.27 -28.87
CA ASN A 147 5.76 7.05 -28.11
C ASN A 147 7.02 6.68 -27.29
N PRO A 148 7.45 7.55 -26.36
CA PRO A 148 8.55 7.24 -25.46
C PRO A 148 8.16 6.07 -24.56
N MET A 149 8.95 5.00 -24.58
CA MET A 149 8.84 3.92 -23.61
C MET A 149 9.19 4.47 -22.23
N ILE A 150 8.29 4.32 -21.28
CA ILE A 150 8.54 4.82 -19.94
C ILE A 150 9.35 3.77 -19.20
N LYS A 151 10.67 3.83 -19.31
CA LYS A 151 11.56 3.03 -18.46
C LYS A 151 11.46 3.60 -17.03
N GLY A 152 10.83 2.85 -16.14
CA GLY A 152 10.77 3.21 -14.72
C GLY A 152 9.47 3.87 -14.22
N ILE A 153 8.29 3.53 -14.75
CA ILE A 153 7.13 3.53 -13.85
C ILE A 153 7.28 2.27 -13.01
N SER A 154 7.97 2.37 -11.88
CA SER A 154 7.74 1.39 -10.81
C SER A 154 6.22 1.37 -10.62
N GLN A 155 5.59 0.19 -10.63
CA GLN A 155 4.13 0.09 -10.44
C GLN A 155 3.66 0.73 -9.11
N PHE A 156 4.61 1.13 -8.26
CA PHE A 156 4.45 1.90 -7.03
C PHE A 156 4.29 3.42 -7.20
N ARG A 157 4.37 4.01 -8.41
CA ARG A 157 4.01 5.43 -8.64
C ARG A 157 2.52 5.72 -8.37
N ARG A 158 1.69 4.68 -8.24
CA ARG A 158 0.28 4.83 -7.86
C ARG A 158 0.07 5.06 -6.36
N LEU A 159 1.08 4.83 -5.53
CA LEU A 159 0.96 5.06 -4.09
C LEU A 159 1.31 6.52 -3.78
N PRO A 160 0.50 7.21 -2.96
CA PRO A 160 0.78 8.59 -2.57
C PRO A 160 2.07 8.65 -1.74
N SER A 161 2.77 9.80 -1.82
CA SER A 161 3.87 10.09 -0.91
C SER A 161 3.37 10.04 0.54
N GLY A 162 4.19 9.55 1.47
CA GLY A 162 3.79 9.31 2.86
C GLY A 162 3.14 7.95 3.13
N PHE A 163 2.82 7.16 2.10
CA PHE A 163 2.31 5.80 2.28
C PHE A 163 3.35 4.89 2.95
N ILE A 164 2.93 4.15 3.98
CA ILE A 164 3.77 3.17 4.68
C ILE A 164 3.47 1.78 4.14
N GLY A 165 4.50 1.11 3.60
CA GLY A 165 4.45 -0.24 3.09
C GLY A 165 5.26 -1.21 3.95
N SER A 166 4.81 -2.47 3.99
CA SER A 166 5.58 -3.57 4.58
C SER A 166 6.29 -4.37 3.48
N PHE A 167 7.56 -4.69 3.72
CA PHE A 167 8.45 -5.32 2.76
C PHE A 167 9.05 -6.58 3.36
N ALA A 168 9.00 -7.67 2.59
CA ALA A 168 9.66 -8.94 2.90
C ALA A 168 11.15 -8.95 2.47
N MET A 169 11.74 -7.77 2.27
CA MET A 169 13.12 -7.59 1.81
C MET A 169 13.79 -6.47 2.61
N GLU A 170 15.11 -6.59 2.79
CA GLU A 170 15.91 -5.61 3.57
C GLU A 170 16.21 -4.34 2.77
N ASN A 171 16.54 -4.51 1.48
CA ASN A 171 16.83 -3.39 0.59
C ASN A 171 15.54 -2.90 -0.07
N LEU A 172 15.16 -1.66 0.23
CA LEU A 172 13.96 -1.04 -0.33
C LEU A 172 14.15 -0.68 -1.82
N PRO A 173 13.08 -0.70 -2.62
CA PRO A 173 13.15 -0.33 -4.03
C PRO A 173 13.22 1.20 -4.18
N ASP A 174 13.65 1.67 -5.35
CA ASP A 174 13.73 3.10 -5.65
C ASP A 174 12.42 3.84 -5.37
N GLY A 175 12.53 5.01 -4.74
CA GLY A 175 11.41 5.85 -4.34
C GLY A 175 10.78 5.49 -2.99
N TRP A 176 11.46 4.71 -2.17
CA TRP A 176 11.08 4.40 -0.79
C TRP A 176 12.25 4.70 0.16
N LEU A 177 11.92 5.13 1.37
CA LEU A 177 12.87 5.32 2.46
C LEU A 177 12.54 4.37 3.61
N LEU A 178 13.56 3.90 4.31
CA LEU A 178 13.40 3.02 5.47
C LEU A 178 12.78 3.81 6.64
N CYS A 179 11.74 3.31 7.29
CA CYS A 179 11.15 3.95 8.47
C CYS A 179 12.04 3.76 9.72
N ASP A 180 13.17 4.46 9.77
CA ASP A 180 14.20 4.37 10.80
C ASP A 180 14.41 5.65 11.63
N GLY A 181 13.55 6.66 11.44
CA GLY A 181 13.65 7.95 12.13
C GLY A 181 14.63 8.95 11.52
N SER A 182 15.29 8.63 10.40
CA SER A 182 16.30 9.51 9.79
C SER A 182 15.73 10.86 9.34
N ALA A 183 16.62 11.87 9.25
CA ALA A 183 16.28 13.19 8.75
C ALA A 183 16.59 13.32 7.24
N TYR A 184 15.67 13.93 6.50
CA TYR A 184 15.79 14.12 5.04
C TYR A 184 15.53 15.58 4.63
N SER A 185 16.14 15.97 3.51
CA SER A 185 16.02 17.32 2.93
C SER A 185 14.59 17.64 2.50
N ARG A 186 14.04 18.76 2.98
CA ARG A 186 12.72 19.30 2.57
C ARG A 186 12.69 19.65 1.09
N LYS A 187 13.84 20.03 0.51
CA LYS A 187 13.96 20.40 -0.90
C LYS A 187 13.91 19.17 -1.80
N ASP A 188 14.65 18.13 -1.45
CA ASP A 188 14.78 16.92 -2.27
C ASP A 188 13.55 16.02 -2.14
N TYR A 189 12.90 16.03 -0.96
CA TYR A 189 11.69 15.26 -0.65
C TYR A 189 10.46 16.15 -0.41
N ARG A 190 10.25 17.14 -1.29
CA ARG A 190 9.20 18.18 -1.12
C ARG A 190 7.79 17.62 -0.95
N ASN A 191 7.43 16.58 -1.71
CA ASN A 191 6.09 15.98 -1.64
C ASN A 191 5.87 15.23 -0.32
N LEU A 192 6.90 14.51 0.14
CA LEU A 192 6.86 13.80 1.41
C LEU A 192 6.75 14.78 2.58
N PHE A 193 7.57 15.83 2.57
CA PHE A 193 7.50 16.88 3.58
C PHE A 193 6.13 17.59 3.60
N ALA A 194 5.56 17.90 2.42
CA ALA A 194 4.22 18.47 2.34
C ALA A 194 3.13 17.56 2.92
N THR A 195 3.36 16.24 2.92
CA THR A 195 2.38 15.25 3.40
C THR A 195 2.49 15.00 4.90
N ILE A 196 3.70 14.78 5.42
CA ILE A 196 3.90 14.36 6.82
C ILE A 196 4.42 15.49 7.74
N GLY A 197 4.87 16.60 7.15
CA GLY A 197 5.41 17.74 7.87
C GLY A 197 6.57 17.34 8.79
N THR A 198 6.55 17.87 10.01
CA THR A 198 7.50 17.55 11.08
C THR A 198 6.90 16.69 12.19
N LEU A 199 5.78 16.01 11.91
CA LEU A 199 5.08 15.17 12.90
C LEU A 199 5.99 14.11 13.54
N TRP A 200 6.95 13.60 12.77
CA TRP A 200 7.89 12.57 13.20
C TRP A 200 9.25 13.13 13.65
N GLY A 201 9.35 14.46 13.78
CA GLY A 201 10.55 15.19 14.19
C GLY A 201 10.88 16.35 13.24
N ASP A 202 11.43 17.42 13.81
CA ASP A 202 11.72 18.67 13.09
C ASP A 202 13.00 18.64 12.24
N GLY A 203 13.78 17.56 12.30
CA GLY A 203 15.12 17.48 11.72
C GLY A 203 16.06 18.49 12.37
N ASP A 204 16.69 19.30 11.54
CA ASP A 204 17.49 20.48 11.90
C ASP A 204 16.64 21.73 12.17
N GLY A 205 15.30 21.63 12.10
CA GLY A 205 14.36 22.73 12.28
C GLY A 205 14.23 23.68 11.08
N VAL A 206 15.09 23.57 10.06
CA VAL A 206 15.18 24.55 8.96
C VAL A 206 15.10 23.88 7.59
N THR A 207 16.02 22.97 7.28
CA THR A 207 16.20 22.42 5.93
C THR A 207 15.77 20.96 5.82
N THR A 208 15.54 20.28 6.93
CA THR A 208 15.24 18.85 7.01
C THR A 208 14.00 18.55 7.84
N PHE A 209 13.51 17.32 7.78
CA PHE A 209 12.42 16.77 8.57
C PHE A 209 12.68 15.28 8.82
N ASN A 210 12.14 14.73 9.91
CA ASN A 210 12.27 13.30 10.19
C ASN A 210 11.11 12.51 9.59
N ILE A 211 11.40 11.25 9.27
CA ILE A 211 10.41 10.23 8.93
C ILE A 211 10.11 9.36 10.16
N PRO A 212 9.07 8.49 10.14
CA PRO A 212 8.76 7.61 11.26
C PRO A 212 9.91 6.67 11.60
N ASP A 213 10.12 6.38 12.89
CA ASP A 213 10.91 5.22 13.36
C ASP A 213 9.96 4.09 13.78
N LEU A 214 9.85 3.07 12.94
CA LEU A 214 8.93 1.95 13.14
C LEU A 214 9.65 0.63 13.43
N ARG A 215 10.96 0.69 13.70
CA ARG A 215 11.76 -0.50 13.98
C ARG A 215 11.33 -1.11 15.32
N GLY A 216 10.98 -2.40 15.29
CA GLY A 216 10.51 -3.12 16.48
C GLY A 216 9.12 -2.72 16.97
N MET A 217 8.41 -1.86 16.24
CA MET A 217 7.08 -1.37 16.63
C MET A 217 5.97 -2.28 16.06
N PHE A 218 4.90 -2.44 16.84
CA PHE A 218 3.63 -2.96 16.33
C PHE A 218 2.73 -1.80 15.93
N LEU A 219 2.31 -1.79 14.67
CA LEU A 219 1.39 -0.79 14.17
C LEU A 219 -0.05 -1.18 14.55
N ARG A 220 -0.79 -0.17 15.01
CA ARG A 220 -2.23 -0.25 15.26
C ARG A 220 -2.92 0.85 14.49
N GLY A 221 -4.15 0.58 14.05
CA GLY A 221 -5.03 1.61 13.51
C GLY A 221 -5.21 2.74 14.53
N PHE A 222 -5.23 3.99 14.04
CA PHE A 222 -5.55 5.12 14.88
C PHE A 222 -7.06 5.25 15.04
N ASP A 223 -7.50 5.37 16.29
CA ASP A 223 -8.92 5.46 16.63
C ASP A 223 -9.40 6.91 16.50
N TYR A 224 -9.67 7.36 15.27
CA TYR A 224 -9.99 8.75 14.97
C TYR A 224 -11.26 9.26 15.68
N LEU A 225 -12.31 8.43 15.75
CA LEU A 225 -13.64 8.78 16.28
C LEU A 225 -14.30 7.64 17.07
N GLY A 226 -13.61 6.51 17.26
CA GLY A 226 -14.16 5.40 18.01
C GLY A 226 -13.98 5.59 19.51
N ALA A 227 -14.73 4.79 20.25
CA ALA A 227 -14.70 4.76 21.71
C ALA A 227 -13.75 3.68 22.26
N VAL A 228 -12.89 3.09 21.43
CA VAL A 228 -12.04 1.95 21.82
C VAL A 228 -10.82 2.43 22.58
N ASP A 229 -10.20 3.54 22.16
CA ASP A 229 -9.04 4.13 22.84
C ASP A 229 -9.06 5.68 22.79
N PRO A 230 -10.04 6.33 23.46
CA PRO A 230 -10.29 7.77 23.33
C PRO A 230 -9.17 8.67 23.88
N GLY A 231 -8.24 8.12 24.67
CA GLY A 231 -7.12 8.85 25.25
C GLY A 231 -5.87 8.92 24.36
N ARG A 232 -5.90 8.34 23.15
CA ARG A 232 -4.73 8.23 22.29
C ARG A 232 -4.67 9.37 21.27
N HIS A 233 -3.46 9.91 21.08
CA HIS A 233 -3.17 10.86 20.00
C HIS A 233 -2.59 10.16 18.76
N PHE A 234 -2.82 10.76 17.59
CA PHE A 234 -2.22 10.29 16.32
C PHE A 234 -0.69 10.25 16.44
N ALA A 235 -0.06 9.22 15.86
CA ALA A 235 1.38 8.98 15.90
C ALA A 235 2.02 8.81 17.30
N SER A 236 1.23 8.62 18.36
CA SER A 236 1.77 8.34 19.70
C SER A 236 2.21 6.88 19.90
N THR A 237 3.33 6.68 20.59
CA THR A 237 3.81 5.37 21.01
C THR A 237 3.08 4.88 22.27
N GLN A 238 2.97 3.56 22.43
CA GLN A 238 2.46 2.94 23.66
C GLN A 238 3.45 1.89 24.12
N HIS A 239 3.86 2.02 25.38
CA HIS A 239 4.90 1.17 25.95
C HIS A 239 4.34 -0.15 26.47
N TYR A 240 3.27 -0.10 27.26
CA TYR A 240 2.66 -1.28 27.87
C TYR A 240 1.14 -1.14 27.92
N SER A 241 0.45 -2.27 27.86
CA SER A 241 -0.99 -2.37 28.09
C SER A 241 -1.23 -3.55 29.01
N LEU A 242 -1.29 -3.25 30.30
CA LEU A 242 -1.78 -4.17 31.32
C LEU A 242 -2.92 -3.43 32.03
N ARG A 243 -4.12 -3.99 31.95
CA ARG A 243 -5.24 -3.45 32.73
C ARG A 243 -4.91 -3.63 34.21
N ILE A 244 -5.21 -2.61 35.03
CA ILE A 244 -5.14 -2.76 36.47
C ILE A 244 -6.03 -3.93 36.89
N HIS A 245 -5.52 -4.79 37.74
CA HIS A 245 -6.26 -5.92 38.27
C HIS A 245 -5.80 -6.19 39.69
N GLU A 246 -6.69 -6.77 40.49
CA GLU A 246 -6.45 -7.11 41.88
C GLU A 246 -6.37 -8.62 42.05
N HIS A 247 -5.57 -9.05 43.02
CA HIS A 247 -5.50 -10.44 43.43
C HIS A 247 -6.22 -10.63 44.75
N ARG A 248 -7.24 -11.51 44.78
CA ARG A 248 -7.87 -11.93 46.03
C ARG A 248 -7.20 -13.18 46.57
N ILE A 249 -6.42 -13.04 47.63
CA ILE A 249 -5.91 -14.20 48.38
C ILE A 249 -7.09 -14.73 49.20
N GLY A 250 -7.53 -15.96 48.90
CA GLY A 250 -8.60 -16.60 49.66
C GLY A 250 -8.18 -16.81 51.11
N THR A 251 -9.03 -16.40 52.06
CA THR A 251 -8.90 -16.83 53.45
C THR A 251 -9.13 -18.34 53.49
N VAL A 252 -8.10 -19.09 53.84
CA VAL A 252 -8.28 -20.50 54.18
C VAL A 252 -9.10 -20.53 55.46
N ASP A 253 -10.38 -20.86 55.31
CA ASP A 253 -11.28 -21.09 56.43
C ASP A 253 -10.76 -22.32 57.20
N PRO A 254 -10.25 -22.17 58.44
CA PRO A 254 -9.60 -23.28 59.14
C PRO A 254 -10.57 -24.40 59.54
N VAL A 255 -11.88 -24.22 59.29
CA VAL A 255 -12.95 -25.12 59.76
C VAL A 255 -13.45 -26.10 58.69
N ARG A 256 -13.11 -25.94 57.40
CA ARG A 256 -13.40 -26.99 56.39
C ARG A 256 -12.22 -27.93 56.21
N GLY A 257 -11.90 -28.64 57.29
CA GLY A 257 -11.12 -29.86 57.22
C GLY A 257 -11.82 -30.88 56.30
N SER A 258 -11.12 -31.27 55.23
CA SER A 258 -11.20 -32.58 54.58
C SER A 258 -12.56 -33.30 54.63
N LEU A 259 -13.45 -32.99 53.69
CA LEU A 259 -14.29 -34.04 53.10
C LEU A 259 -13.56 -34.61 51.88
N ARG A 260 -12.44 -35.32 52.14
CA ARG A 260 -12.01 -36.38 51.23
C ARG A 260 -13.14 -37.40 51.18
N ARG A 261 -14.04 -37.30 50.20
CA ARG A 261 -14.83 -38.46 49.77
C ARG A 261 -13.82 -39.54 49.40
N LYS A 262 -13.69 -40.56 50.25
CA LYS A 262 -13.05 -41.83 49.92
C LYS A 262 -13.66 -42.28 48.59
N ARG A 263 -12.87 -42.27 47.51
CA ARG A 263 -13.23 -43.00 46.29
C ARG A 263 -12.98 -44.46 46.62
N ASP A 264 -14.06 -45.23 46.73
CA ASP A 264 -13.96 -46.69 46.71
C ASP A 264 -13.40 -47.11 45.35
N SER A 265 -12.28 -47.82 45.40
CA SER A 265 -11.51 -48.30 44.27
C SER A 265 -12.09 -49.62 43.75
N SER A 266 -13.33 -49.60 43.26
CA SER A 266 -13.93 -50.75 42.59
C SER A 266 -15.03 -50.32 41.62
N SER A 267 -14.64 -49.81 40.45
CA SER A 267 -15.34 -50.07 39.18
C SER A 267 -14.52 -49.47 38.05
N VAL A 268 -13.66 -50.31 37.49
CA VAL A 268 -13.05 -50.13 36.17
C VAL A 268 -14.13 -50.49 35.14
N ASN A 269 -14.25 -49.66 34.10
CA ASN A 269 -15.06 -49.80 32.88
C ASN A 269 -16.39 -49.05 32.83
N GLY A 270 -16.33 -47.81 32.33
CA GLY A 270 -17.45 -47.08 31.73
C GLY A 270 -16.92 -45.95 30.83
N PRO A 271 -17.48 -45.71 29.64
CA PRO A 271 -16.90 -44.78 28.68
C PRO A 271 -17.08 -43.33 29.13
N LEU A 272 -16.05 -42.51 28.91
CA LEU A 272 -16.04 -41.08 29.22
C LEU A 272 -17.19 -40.37 28.48
N LYS A 273 -18.23 -39.94 29.23
CA LYS A 273 -19.28 -39.07 28.70
C LYS A 273 -18.69 -37.70 28.40
N ARG A 274 -18.56 -37.39 27.10
CA ARG A 274 -18.19 -36.09 26.55
C ARG A 274 -19.25 -35.06 26.95
N MET A 275 -18.92 -34.12 27.82
CA MET A 275 -19.78 -32.97 28.13
C MET A 275 -19.91 -32.09 26.88
N LYS A 276 -21.13 -31.95 26.36
CA LYS A 276 -21.46 -30.96 25.33
C LYS A 276 -21.34 -29.57 25.94
N ARG A 277 -20.51 -28.70 25.35
CA ARG A 277 -20.60 -27.25 25.56
C ARG A 277 -21.86 -26.78 24.84
N SER A 278 -22.84 -26.28 25.58
CA SER A 278 -23.95 -25.52 25.02
C SER A 278 -23.44 -24.11 24.71
N ILE A 279 -23.51 -23.75 23.43
CA ILE A 279 -23.36 -22.39 22.93
C ILE A 279 -24.67 -21.67 23.27
N ILE A 280 -24.59 -20.53 23.95
CA ILE A 280 -25.70 -19.60 24.11
C ILE A 280 -25.60 -18.60 22.96
N VAL A 281 -26.70 -18.46 22.22
CA VAL A 281 -26.93 -17.42 21.20
C VAL A 281 -27.99 -16.50 21.78
N ASP A 282 -27.75 -15.19 21.66
CA ASP A 282 -28.57 -14.13 22.23
C ASP A 282 -29.98 -13.98 21.62
N TYR A 283 -30.82 -13.31 22.42
CA TYR A 283 -32.04 -12.55 22.11
C TYR A 283 -33.39 -13.29 21.95
N GLU A 284 -34.27 -13.18 22.96
CA GLU A 284 -35.53 -12.39 22.93
C GLU A 284 -36.32 -12.58 24.24
N ILE A 285 -36.86 -11.47 24.76
CA ILE A 285 -37.68 -11.35 25.98
C ILE A 285 -39.09 -11.87 25.70
N LEU A 286 -39.71 -12.63 26.63
CA LEU A 286 -41.15 -12.63 26.93
C LEU A 286 -41.45 -13.48 28.19
N ASP A 287 -41.96 -12.80 29.22
CA ASP A 287 -42.99 -13.20 30.19
C ASP A 287 -43.11 -14.69 30.58
N GLU A 288 -42.59 -15.07 31.76
CA GLU A 288 -43.15 -16.12 32.64
C GLU A 288 -42.22 -16.35 33.86
N GLU A 289 -42.29 -15.51 34.89
CA GLU A 289 -41.66 -15.81 36.18
C GLU A 289 -42.72 -15.96 37.28
N CYS A 290 -42.74 -17.15 37.88
CA CYS A 290 -43.67 -17.66 38.91
C CYS A 290 -44.97 -18.36 38.42
N ALA A 291 -45.21 -18.56 37.11
CA ALA A 291 -46.32 -19.38 36.65
C ALA A 291 -46.09 -20.89 36.95
N GLY A 292 -47.06 -21.54 37.62
CA GLY A 292 -47.03 -22.98 37.92
C GLY A 292 -46.45 -23.38 39.28
N LEU A 293 -46.06 -22.43 40.13
CA LEU A 293 -45.64 -22.69 41.51
C LEU A 293 -46.85 -22.71 42.46
N THR A 294 -46.82 -23.60 43.45
CA THR A 294 -47.84 -23.67 44.52
C THR A 294 -47.17 -23.86 45.88
N GLY A 295 -47.82 -23.40 46.94
CA GLY A 295 -47.32 -23.49 48.33
C GLY A 295 -46.05 -22.67 48.56
N ASP A 296 -45.17 -23.17 49.43
CA ASP A 296 -43.90 -22.54 49.86
C ASP A 296 -43.01 -22.00 48.74
N ALA A 297 -43.09 -22.57 47.54
CA ALA A 297 -42.28 -22.16 46.40
C ALA A 297 -42.79 -20.88 45.75
N LEU A 298 -44.12 -20.69 45.70
CA LEU A 298 -44.75 -19.46 45.22
C LEU A 298 -44.46 -18.30 46.20
N GLU A 299 -44.59 -18.58 47.49
CA GLU A 299 -44.42 -17.58 48.56
C GLU A 299 -42.98 -17.06 48.67
N ARG A 300 -41.98 -17.84 48.22
CA ARG A 300 -40.58 -17.42 48.12
C ARG A 300 -40.30 -16.63 46.83
N CYS A 301 -41.02 -16.93 45.75
CA CYS A 301 -40.93 -16.23 44.47
C CYS A 301 -41.44 -14.79 44.63
N GLU A 302 -42.62 -14.64 45.23
CA GLU A 302 -43.25 -13.33 45.49
C GLU A 302 -42.44 -12.48 46.48
N ARG A 303 -41.89 -13.07 47.56
CA ARG A 303 -41.02 -12.36 48.51
C ARG A 303 -39.72 -11.83 47.89
N ALA A 304 -39.16 -12.56 46.94
CA ALA A 304 -37.97 -12.12 46.23
C ALA A 304 -38.29 -10.95 45.30
N PHE A 305 -39.46 -10.97 44.67
CA PHE A 305 -39.95 -9.90 43.82
C PHE A 305 -40.22 -8.60 44.60
N ASP A 306 -40.92 -8.69 45.74
CA ASP A 306 -41.19 -7.52 46.60
C ASP A 306 -39.90 -6.87 47.12
N SER A 307 -38.86 -7.66 47.38
CA SER A 307 -37.53 -7.14 47.81
C SER A 307 -36.77 -6.39 46.72
N LEU A 308 -37.13 -6.58 45.46
CA LEU A 308 -36.51 -5.93 44.30
C LEU A 308 -37.26 -4.67 43.86
N THR A 309 -38.54 -4.54 44.22
CA THR A 309 -39.41 -3.43 43.80
C THR A 309 -39.68 -2.39 44.87
N ASP A 310 -39.27 -2.61 46.13
CA ASP A 310 -39.44 -1.62 47.20
C ASP A 310 -38.40 -0.50 47.09
N THR A 311 -38.71 0.54 46.30
CA THR A 311 -37.98 1.81 46.28
C THR A 311 -38.46 2.69 47.43
N GLY A 312 -37.89 2.48 48.60
CA GLY A 312 -37.93 3.45 49.69
C GLY A 312 -36.89 4.56 49.44
N GLU A 313 -37.34 5.79 49.26
CA GLU A 313 -36.50 6.99 49.25
C GLU A 313 -35.77 7.13 50.60
N GLU A 314 -34.44 6.99 50.62
CA GLU A 314 -33.60 7.51 51.70
C GLU A 314 -32.57 8.48 51.15
N GLU A 315 -32.64 9.71 51.66
CA GLU A 315 -31.77 10.85 51.36
C GLU A 315 -30.29 10.53 51.60
N VAL A 316 -29.47 10.66 50.56
CA VAL A 316 -28.01 10.68 50.70
C VAL A 316 -27.58 12.00 51.34
N THR A 317 -27.38 11.97 52.66
CA THR A 317 -26.67 13.05 53.36
C THR A 317 -25.17 12.88 53.13
N VAL A 318 -24.60 13.70 52.24
CA VAL A 318 -23.15 13.88 52.13
C VAL A 318 -22.68 14.78 53.28
N GLN A 319 -21.77 14.28 54.10
CA GLN A 319 -20.93 15.12 54.97
C GLN A 319 -19.44 14.90 54.67
N PRO A 320 -18.60 15.93 54.88
CA PRO A 320 -17.27 16.03 54.28
C PRO A 320 -16.17 15.41 55.14
N GLU A 321 -15.17 14.89 54.43
CA GLU A 321 -13.74 14.68 54.76
C GLU A 321 -13.33 14.45 56.22
N ASP A 322 -12.67 13.31 56.52
CA ASP A 322 -11.21 13.31 56.60
C ASP A 322 -10.60 11.93 56.90
N SER A 323 -9.29 11.83 56.67
CA SER A 323 -8.34 10.77 57.04
C SER A 323 -8.08 9.66 56.00
N PHE A 324 -6.98 9.87 55.27
CA PHE A 324 -6.11 8.80 54.80
C PHE A 324 -5.93 7.71 55.88
N SER A 325 -6.13 6.45 55.50
CA SER A 325 -5.52 5.30 56.19
C SER A 325 -5.02 4.31 55.13
N PRO A 326 -3.70 4.18 54.92
CA PRO A 326 -3.15 3.10 54.10
C PRO A 326 -3.36 1.74 54.79
N PRO A 327 -3.32 0.61 54.05
CA PRO A 327 -3.69 -0.68 54.59
C PRO A 327 -2.74 -1.08 55.73
N PHE A 328 -3.30 -1.32 56.90
CA PHE A 328 -2.57 -1.81 58.07
C PHE A 328 -2.29 -3.31 57.90
N PHE A 329 -1.01 -3.66 57.81
CA PHE A 329 -0.56 -5.03 57.98
C PHE A 329 -0.57 -5.40 59.47
N ILE A 330 -1.36 -6.39 59.87
CA ILE A 330 -1.30 -6.91 61.24
C ILE A 330 -0.31 -8.08 61.26
N LYS A 331 0.80 -7.93 61.98
CA LYS A 331 1.77 -8.99 62.23
C LYS A 331 1.35 -9.79 63.47
N TYR A 332 1.01 -11.06 63.30
CA TYR A 332 0.75 -11.98 64.41
C TYR A 332 1.49 -13.29 64.17
N ARG A 333 2.35 -13.70 65.13
CA ARG A 333 3.14 -14.96 65.10
C ARG A 333 3.79 -15.24 63.74
N GLU A 334 4.56 -14.27 63.25
CA GLU A 334 5.32 -14.31 61.98
C GLU A 334 4.50 -14.34 60.68
N LYS A 335 3.18 -14.12 60.74
CA LYS A 335 2.33 -14.01 59.55
C LYS A 335 1.72 -12.61 59.46
N PHE A 336 1.63 -12.10 58.23
CA PHE A 336 0.97 -10.85 57.91
C PHE A 336 -0.48 -11.13 57.48
N PHE A 337 -1.43 -10.45 58.11
CA PHE A 337 -2.85 -10.51 57.75
C PHE A 337 -3.27 -9.17 57.15
N MET A 338 -3.87 -9.22 55.95
CA MET A 338 -4.45 -8.07 55.27
C MET A 338 -5.97 -8.07 55.49
N LEU A 339 -6.52 -6.94 55.94
CA LEU A 339 -7.96 -6.72 55.99
C LEU A 339 -8.33 -5.83 54.78
N SER A 340 -8.96 -6.40 53.76
CA SER A 340 -9.46 -5.64 52.59
C SER A 340 -10.98 -5.69 52.55
N THR A 341 -11.65 -4.54 52.51
CA THR A 341 -13.08 -4.44 52.19
C THR A 341 -13.25 -4.44 50.67
N PRO A 342 -14.14 -5.29 50.09
CA PRO A 342 -14.32 -5.32 48.64
C PRO A 342 -15.13 -4.11 48.17
N ARG A 343 -14.61 -3.37 47.17
CA ARG A 343 -15.42 -2.47 46.35
C ARG A 343 -16.19 -3.30 45.32
N ARG A 344 -17.52 -3.16 45.30
CA ARG A 344 -18.35 -3.72 44.20
C ARG A 344 -18.12 -2.87 42.96
N SER A 345 -17.83 -3.52 41.84
CA SER A 345 -17.82 -2.95 40.50
C SER A 345 -18.65 -3.87 39.61
N ASP A 346 -19.53 -3.25 38.85
CA ASP A 346 -20.73 -3.77 38.18
C ASP A 346 -20.49 -4.05 36.69
N GLN A 347 -19.24 -4.35 36.31
CA GLN A 347 -18.88 -4.82 34.96
C GLN A 347 -18.33 -6.24 34.99
N GLU A 348 -18.86 -7.11 34.12
CA GLU A 348 -18.31 -8.45 33.89
C GLU A 348 -16.88 -8.34 33.31
N LEU A 349 -15.90 -8.56 34.19
CA LEU A 349 -14.50 -8.70 33.82
C LEU A 349 -14.27 -10.16 33.40
N GLY A 350 -13.71 -10.36 32.20
CA GLY A 350 -13.31 -11.69 31.72
C GLY A 350 -12.51 -12.43 32.79
N ILE A 351 -13.05 -13.58 33.23
CA ILE A 351 -12.46 -14.36 34.31
C ILE A 351 -11.23 -15.07 33.76
N HIS A 352 -10.04 -14.74 34.26
CA HIS A 352 -8.87 -15.60 34.16
C HIS A 352 -8.34 -15.94 35.55
N GLU A 353 -7.87 -17.18 35.70
CA GLU A 353 -7.53 -17.77 36.99
C GLU A 353 -6.04 -17.53 37.31
N HIS A 354 -5.73 -16.90 38.45
CA HIS A 354 -4.36 -16.79 38.95
C HIS A 354 -4.10 -17.85 40.01
N ARG A 355 -3.21 -18.79 39.71
CA ARG A 355 -2.68 -19.74 40.69
C ARG A 355 -1.46 -19.11 41.36
N ILE A 356 -1.60 -18.66 42.60
CA ILE A 356 -0.45 -18.21 43.39
C ILE A 356 0.34 -19.46 43.78
N MET A 357 1.40 -19.72 43.05
CA MET A 357 2.37 -20.78 43.34
C MET A 357 3.49 -20.17 44.19
N THR A 358 3.91 -20.84 45.26
CA THR A 358 5.13 -20.51 46.02
C THR A 358 6.42 -20.90 45.29
N GLU A 359 6.29 -21.36 44.06
CA GLU A 359 7.34 -21.88 43.20
C GLU A 359 7.36 -21.04 41.90
N SER A 360 8.54 -20.73 41.35
CA SER A 360 8.63 -20.00 40.09
C SER A 360 8.09 -20.86 38.95
N PHE A 361 7.02 -20.41 38.31
CA PHE A 361 6.56 -20.98 37.04
C PHE A 361 6.66 -19.91 35.95
N GLY A 362 7.60 -20.14 35.03
CA GLY A 362 7.71 -19.47 33.74
C GLY A 362 8.33 -20.51 32.80
N GLY A 363 7.53 -21.02 31.87
CA GLY A 363 8.07 -21.82 30.76
C GLY A 363 8.88 -20.93 29.80
N GLN A 364 9.25 -21.47 28.64
CA GLN A 364 9.80 -20.64 27.57
C GLN A 364 8.89 -19.45 27.29
N GLU A 365 9.53 -18.31 27.04
CA GLU A 365 8.94 -17.01 26.78
C GLU A 365 7.69 -17.09 25.90
N THR A 366 6.52 -16.71 26.44
CA THR A 366 5.24 -16.69 25.72
C THR A 366 5.09 -15.49 24.79
N ARG A 367 6.20 -15.01 24.20
CA ARG A 367 6.10 -13.99 23.17
C ARG A 367 5.30 -14.58 22.00
N PRO A 368 4.32 -13.85 21.44
CA PRO A 368 3.65 -14.30 20.24
C PRO A 368 4.68 -14.61 19.14
N ILE A 369 4.47 -15.73 18.42
CA ILE A 369 5.31 -16.10 17.28
C ILE A 369 5.05 -15.06 16.19
N ASN A 370 5.97 -14.11 16.05
CA ASN A 370 5.86 -13.00 15.12
C ASN A 370 6.97 -13.03 14.08
N VAL A 371 6.66 -12.64 12.86
CA VAL A 371 7.62 -12.40 11.79
C VAL A 371 7.80 -10.90 11.63
N SER A 372 9.05 -10.44 11.56
CA SER A 372 9.37 -9.03 11.32
C SER A 372 9.46 -8.75 9.83
N LEU A 373 8.81 -7.66 9.40
CA LEU A 373 8.95 -7.10 8.06
C LEU A 373 9.61 -5.72 8.16
N VAL A 374 10.20 -5.27 7.06
CA VAL A 374 10.76 -3.93 6.95
C VAL A 374 9.64 -2.95 6.59
N PHE A 375 9.56 -1.84 7.31
CA PHE A 375 8.65 -0.75 6.96
C PHE A 375 9.38 0.30 6.14
N GLY A 376 8.79 0.66 5.00
CA GLY A 376 9.26 1.75 4.15
C GLY A 376 8.18 2.80 3.94
N ILE A 377 8.58 4.06 3.78
CA ILE A 377 7.72 5.19 3.44
C ILE A 377 7.96 5.63 2.00
N LYS A 378 6.87 5.82 1.25
CA LYS A 378 6.93 6.27 -0.14
C LYS A 378 7.33 7.75 -0.21
N THR A 379 8.34 8.07 -1.02
CA THR A 379 8.83 9.44 -1.24
C THR A 379 8.03 10.22 -2.26
#